data_AF-A0A4U3CH62-F1
#
_entry.id   AF-A0A4U3CH62-F1
#
_cell.length_a   1.000
_cell.length_b   1.000
_cell.length_c   1.000
_cell.angle_alpha   90.00
_cell.angle_beta   90.00
_cell.angle_gamma   90.00
#
_symmetry.space_group_name_H-M   'P 1'
#
loop_
_entity.id
_entity.type
_entity.pdbx_description
1 polymer ?
#
loop_
_entity_poly.entity_id
_entity_poly.type
_entity_poly.pdbx_seq_one_letter_code
_entity_poly.pdbx_strand_id
1 'polypeptide(L)'
;MAGQTLKGTLYQSGPDGQVQSFPGGTPREKLPKWVKVDDGAFDGEPEAKPARKASEPDGSLPPKSGNGSGQANWLAYARTEENAAKLAAAEIEIKDDAKQSEIIAALEKAEIPTEKPAGQ
;
A
#
# COMPACT_ATOMS: atom_id res chain seq x y z
N MET A 1 15.19 -25.61 23.29
CA MET A 1 14.53 -24.33 22.95
C MET A 1 14.89 -24.03 21.51
N ALA A 2 13.96 -24.16 20.57
CA ALA A 2 14.24 -23.86 19.16
C ALA A 2 14.25 -22.33 19.01
N GLY A 3 15.44 -21.76 18.79
CA GLY A 3 15.58 -20.34 18.51
C GLY A 3 14.97 -20.01 17.15
N GLN A 4 14.21 -18.93 17.07
CA GLN A 4 13.61 -18.46 15.83
C GLN A 4 14.70 -18.04 14.84
N THR A 5 14.70 -18.64 13.65
CA THR A 5 15.65 -18.37 12.57
C THR A 5 14.93 -17.74 11.37
N LEU A 6 15.64 -16.95 10.57
CA LEU A 6 15.05 -16.33 9.38
C LEU A 6 14.56 -17.40 8.38
N LYS A 7 13.36 -17.24 7.84
CA LYS A 7 12.83 -18.11 6.77
C LYS A 7 13.54 -17.91 5.43
N GLY A 8 14.09 -16.72 5.18
CA GLY A 8 14.74 -16.35 3.93
C GLY A 8 15.80 -15.27 4.11
N THR A 9 16.38 -14.82 2.99
CA THR A 9 17.38 -13.76 3.04
C THR A 9 16.73 -12.40 3.34
N LEU A 10 17.09 -11.80 4.47
CA LEU A 10 16.66 -10.47 4.88
C LEU A 10 17.62 -9.42 4.34
N TYR A 11 17.10 -8.36 3.71
CA TYR A 11 17.88 -7.21 3.26
C TYR A 11 17.47 -5.99 4.08
N GLN A 12 18.40 -5.37 4.80
CA GLN A 12 18.13 -4.21 5.66
C GLN A 12 19.17 -3.13 5.47
N SER A 13 18.71 -1.88 5.35
CA SER A 13 19.56 -0.70 5.38
C SER A 13 20.15 -0.50 6.78
N GLY A 14 21.48 -0.56 6.88
CA GLY A 14 22.23 -0.25 8.08
C GLY A 14 22.15 1.23 8.47
N PRO A 15 22.59 1.57 9.68
CA PRO A 15 22.68 2.96 10.14
C PRO A 15 23.61 3.83 9.26
N ASP A 16 24.57 3.19 8.59
CA ASP A 16 25.48 3.80 7.60
C ASP A 16 24.85 3.99 6.21
N GLY A 17 23.57 3.65 6.05
CA GLY A 17 22.84 3.73 4.77
C GLY A 17 23.14 2.60 3.77
N GLN A 18 24.05 1.69 4.11
CA GLN A 18 24.37 0.53 3.27
C GLN A 18 23.36 -0.61 3.48
N VAL A 19 22.91 -1.24 2.40
CA VAL A 19 22.05 -2.43 2.48
C VAL A 19 22.92 -3.64 2.86
N GLN A 20 22.62 -4.25 4.01
CA GLN A 20 23.21 -5.52 4.43
C GLN A 20 22.22 -6.65 4.18
N SER A 21 22.74 -7.84 3.90
CA SER A 21 21.93 -9.05 3.69
C SER A 21 22.26 -10.10 4.74
N PHE A 22 21.22 -10.73 5.29
CA PHE A 22 21.31 -11.79 6.29
C PHE A 22 20.66 -13.05 5.71
N PRO A 23 21.40 -14.15 5.53
CA PRO A 23 20.86 -15.36 4.89
C PRO A 23 19.78 -16.02 5.74
N GLY A 24 18.90 -16.78 5.08
CA GLY A 24 17.95 -17.67 5.74
C GLY A 24 18.68 -18.64 6.69
N GLY A 25 18.05 -18.98 7.81
CA GLY A 25 18.66 -19.76 8.89
C GLY A 25 19.43 -18.92 9.91
N THR A 26 19.60 -17.61 9.69
CA THR A 26 20.24 -16.73 10.69
C THR A 26 19.37 -16.65 11.95
N PRO A 27 19.91 -16.93 13.16
CA PRO A 27 19.18 -16.79 14.41
C PRO A 27 18.82 -15.33 14.69
N ARG A 28 17.62 -15.06 15.23
CA ARG A 28 17.20 -13.71 15.64
C ARG A 28 18.20 -13.03 16.58
N GLU A 29 18.84 -13.81 17.45
CA GLU A 29 19.84 -13.34 18.41
C GLU A 29 21.16 -12.88 17.77
N LYS A 30 21.42 -13.32 16.53
CA LYS A 30 22.57 -12.91 15.73
C LYS A 30 22.31 -11.64 14.92
N LEU A 31 21.06 -11.20 14.81
CA LEU A 31 20.71 -9.98 14.10
C LEU A 31 21.04 -8.74 14.96
N PRO A 32 21.68 -7.71 14.39
CA PRO A 32 21.90 -6.46 15.08
C PRO A 32 20.58 -5.81 15.54
N LYS A 33 20.60 -5.11 16.68
CA LYS A 33 19.40 -4.44 17.23
C LYS A 33 18.76 -3.39 16.32
N TRP A 34 19.52 -2.84 15.37
CA TRP A 34 19.00 -1.89 14.39
C TRP A 34 18.18 -2.56 13.28
N VAL A 35 18.32 -3.89 13.11
CA VAL A 35 17.56 -4.65 12.13
C VAL A 35 16.12 -4.78 12.63
N LYS A 36 15.20 -4.14 11.90
CA LYS A 36 13.76 -4.25 12.13
C LYS A 36 13.19 -5.27 11.16
N VAL A 37 12.81 -6.40 11.71
CA VAL A 37 12.17 -7.52 11.01
C VAL A 37 10.67 -7.41 11.21
N ASP A 38 9.92 -7.44 10.10
CA ASP A 38 8.47 -7.58 10.14
C ASP A 38 8.06 -8.94 10.73
N ASP A 39 6.87 -8.96 11.31
CA ASP A 39 6.23 -10.17 11.84
C ASP A 39 6.08 -11.20 10.70
N GLY A 40 6.48 -12.46 10.92
CA GLY A 40 6.50 -13.52 9.90
C GLY A 40 7.84 -13.75 9.17
N ALA A 41 8.88 -12.95 9.44
CA ALA A 41 10.22 -13.15 8.88
C ALA A 41 10.96 -14.39 9.47
N PHE A 42 10.48 -14.92 10.61
CA PHE A 42 11.08 -16.06 11.30
C PHE A 42 10.26 -17.36 11.18
N ASP A 43 10.98 -18.47 11.26
CA ASP A 43 10.42 -19.81 11.29
C ASP A 43 9.60 -20.01 12.58
N GLY A 44 8.34 -20.40 12.44
CA GLY A 44 7.41 -20.58 13.57
C GLY A 44 6.54 -19.37 13.95
N GLU A 45 6.79 -18.17 13.40
CA GLU A 45 5.80 -17.08 13.45
C GLU A 45 4.68 -17.37 12.44
N PRO A 46 3.39 -17.21 12.81
CA PRO A 46 2.31 -17.21 11.82
C PRO A 46 2.72 -16.16 10.77
N GLU A 47 2.64 -16.52 9.48
CA GLU A 47 2.82 -15.52 8.42
C GLU A 47 1.90 -14.36 8.76
N ALA A 48 2.47 -13.23 9.21
CA ALA A 48 1.73 -12.00 9.24
C ALA A 48 1.30 -11.81 7.81
N LYS A 49 -0.01 -12.00 7.59
CA LYS A 49 -0.68 -11.80 6.30
C LYS A 49 0.00 -10.59 5.69
N PRO A 50 0.57 -10.71 4.48
CA PRO A 50 1.43 -9.68 3.93
C PRO A 50 0.70 -8.36 4.12
N ALA A 51 1.23 -7.51 5.01
CA ALA A 51 0.84 -6.12 5.11
C ALA A 51 1.46 -5.41 3.91
N ARG A 52 1.20 -5.93 2.69
CA ARG A 52 0.95 -5.05 1.57
C ARG A 52 -0.17 -4.17 2.08
N LYS A 53 0.18 -2.94 2.42
CA LYS A 53 -0.75 -1.81 2.39
C LYS A 53 -1.31 -1.66 0.96
N ALA A 54 -2.00 -2.65 0.45
CA ALA A 54 -3.35 -2.37 0.03
C ALA A 54 -4.08 -2.36 1.37
N SER A 55 -4.15 -1.18 2.00
CA SER A 55 -5.38 -0.93 2.74
C SER A 55 -6.48 -1.39 1.80
N GLU A 56 -7.36 -2.27 2.26
CA GLU A 56 -8.71 -2.33 1.74
C GLU A 56 -9.08 -0.90 1.33
N PRO A 57 -9.60 -0.65 0.12
CA PRO A 57 -10.00 0.70 -0.23
C PRO A 57 -11.05 1.10 0.80
N ASP A 58 -10.62 1.80 1.85
CA ASP A 58 -11.40 2.13 3.04
C ASP A 58 -12.34 3.27 2.67
N GLY A 59 -13.03 3.18 1.51
CA GLY A 59 -13.69 4.29 0.85
C GLY A 59 -12.85 5.58 0.79
N SER A 60 -11.54 5.48 1.05
CA SER A 60 -10.81 6.58 1.63
C SER A 60 -10.27 7.39 0.48
N LEU A 61 -10.80 8.61 0.38
CA LEU A 61 -10.52 9.53 -0.70
C LEU A 61 -9.00 9.70 -0.88
N PRO A 62 -8.46 9.37 -2.06
CA PRO A 62 -7.06 9.64 -2.34
C PRO A 62 -6.79 11.14 -2.23
N PRO A 63 -5.64 11.57 -1.69
CA PRO A 63 -5.33 12.98 -1.56
C PRO A 63 -5.21 13.64 -2.94
N LYS A 64 -5.70 14.88 -3.11
CA LYS A 64 -5.53 15.65 -4.37
C LYS A 64 -4.06 16.10 -4.60
N SER A 65 -3.28 16.31 -3.53
CA SER A 65 -1.86 16.70 -3.60
C SER A 65 -1.02 16.03 -2.50
N GLY A 66 0.23 15.66 -2.82
CA GLY A 66 1.20 15.07 -1.88
C GLY A 66 1.49 13.58 -2.11
N ASN A 67 2.13 12.95 -1.12
CA ASN A 67 2.53 11.55 -1.19
C ASN A 67 1.28 10.65 -1.15
N GLY A 68 0.96 9.98 -2.26
CA GLY A 68 -0.29 9.21 -2.42
C GLY A 68 -1.30 9.84 -3.40
N SER A 69 -1.02 11.00 -3.98
CA SER A 69 -1.92 11.67 -4.95
C SER A 69 -1.77 11.22 -6.41
N GLY A 70 -0.94 10.21 -6.66
CA GLY A 70 -0.65 9.77 -8.03
C GLY A 70 -1.90 9.27 -8.77
N GLN A 71 -1.87 9.40 -10.10
CA GLN A 71 -2.87 8.86 -11.03
C GLN A 71 -3.31 7.44 -10.68
N ALA A 72 -2.35 6.58 -10.30
CA ALA A 72 -2.62 5.19 -9.91
C ALA A 72 -3.56 5.06 -8.70
N ASN A 73 -3.48 5.95 -7.71
CA ASN A 73 -4.36 5.92 -6.54
C ASN A 73 -5.77 6.41 -6.89
N TRP A 74 -5.87 7.42 -7.75
CA TRP A 74 -7.16 7.90 -8.26
C TRP A 74 -7.85 6.88 -9.16
N LEU A 75 -7.09 6.18 -10.02
CA LEU A 75 -7.61 5.04 -10.80
C LEU A 75 -8.06 3.89 -9.91
N ALA A 76 -7.27 3.53 -8.89
CA ALA A 76 -7.65 2.49 -7.94
C ALA A 76 -8.94 2.85 -7.18
N TYR A 77 -9.07 4.12 -6.77
CA TYR A 77 -10.28 4.63 -6.14
C TYR A 77 -11.50 4.64 -7.08
N ALA A 78 -11.31 5.03 -8.34
CA ALA A 78 -12.38 4.97 -9.34
C ALA A 78 -12.82 3.54 -9.68
N ARG A 79 -11.91 2.58 -9.57
CA ARG A 79 -12.15 1.14 -9.84
C ARG A 79 -12.69 0.36 -8.65
N THR A 80 -12.99 1.01 -7.52
CA THR A 80 -13.70 0.33 -6.43
C THR A 80 -15.10 -0.06 -6.90
N GLU A 81 -15.65 -1.15 -6.36
CA GLU A 81 -16.94 -1.69 -6.81
C GLU A 81 -18.08 -0.64 -6.78
N GLU A 82 -18.13 0.18 -5.72
CA GLU A 82 -19.12 1.26 -5.60
C GLU A 82 -18.91 2.40 -6.61
N ASN A 83 -17.66 2.86 -6.78
CA ASN A 83 -17.37 3.99 -7.67
C ASN A 83 -17.43 3.59 -9.14
N ALA A 84 -17.00 2.37 -9.47
CA ALA A 84 -17.14 1.82 -10.81
C ALA A 84 -18.62 1.64 -11.17
N ALA A 85 -19.48 1.23 -10.23
CA ALA A 85 -20.92 1.17 -10.45
C ALA A 85 -21.54 2.56 -10.69
N LYS A 86 -21.11 3.59 -9.94
CA LYS A 86 -21.55 4.98 -10.14
C LYS A 86 -21.08 5.56 -11.47
N LEU A 87 -19.83 5.32 -11.85
CA LEU A 87 -19.29 5.72 -13.16
C LEU A 87 -20.03 5.02 -14.30
N ALA A 88 -20.30 3.72 -14.18
CA ALA A 88 -21.09 2.97 -15.16
C ALA A 88 -22.54 3.47 -15.25
N ALA A 89 -23.17 3.79 -14.11
CA ALA A 89 -24.51 4.38 -14.08
C ALA A 89 -24.56 5.78 -14.72
N ALA A 90 -23.45 6.53 -14.66
CA ALA A 90 -23.28 7.82 -15.32
C ALA A 90 -22.79 7.70 -16.79
N GLU A 91 -22.59 6.50 -17.31
CA GLU A 91 -22.02 6.22 -18.64
C GLU A 91 -20.63 6.86 -18.85
N ILE A 92 -19.82 6.92 -17.79
CA ILE A 92 -18.48 7.51 -17.78
C ILE A 92 -17.43 6.40 -17.74
N GLU A 93 -16.59 6.35 -18.78
CA GLU A 93 -15.44 5.45 -18.85
C GLU A 93 -14.14 6.21 -18.57
N ILE A 94 -13.33 5.69 -17.64
CA ILE A 94 -12.01 6.25 -17.31
C ILE A 94 -10.94 5.34 -17.91
N LYS A 95 -10.15 5.88 -18.84
CA LYS A 95 -9.01 5.19 -19.46
C LYS A 95 -7.87 5.00 -18.45
N ASP A 96 -7.09 3.92 -18.55
CA ASP A 96 -5.89 3.70 -17.72
C ASP A 96 -4.85 4.82 -17.86
N ASP A 97 -4.77 5.44 -19.05
CA ASP A 97 -3.84 6.55 -19.33
C ASP A 97 -4.43 7.93 -19.00
N ALA A 98 -5.66 7.99 -18.47
CA ALA A 98 -6.30 9.24 -18.12
C ALA A 98 -5.48 9.98 -17.05
N LYS A 99 -5.31 11.29 -17.22
CA LYS A 99 -4.56 12.10 -16.26
C LYS A 99 -5.32 12.16 -14.93
N GLN A 100 -4.59 12.38 -13.83
CA GLN A 100 -5.19 12.58 -12.49
C GLN A 100 -6.39 13.54 -12.53
N SER A 101 -6.25 14.69 -13.19
CA SER A 101 -7.33 15.68 -13.32
C SER A 101 -8.55 15.16 -14.08
N GLU A 102 -8.36 14.31 -15.09
CA GLU A 102 -9.46 13.71 -15.85
C GLU A 102 -10.18 12.63 -15.04
N ILE A 103 -9.43 11.85 -14.26
CA ILE A 103 -10.00 10.85 -13.34
C ILE A 103 -10.85 11.56 -12.28
N ILE A 104 -10.34 12.64 -11.69
CA ILE A 104 -11.08 13.45 -10.71
C ILE A 104 -12.34 14.05 -11.34
N ALA A 105 -12.24 14.66 -12.52
CA ALA A 105 -13.39 15.24 -13.21
C ALA A 105 -14.47 14.20 -13.56
N ALA A 106 -14.06 12.99 -13.96
CA ALA A 106 -14.96 11.87 -14.22
C ALA A 106 -15.69 11.43 -12.94
N LEU A 107 -14.97 11.35 -11.81
CA LEU A 107 -15.55 11.02 -10.52
C LEU A 107 -16.54 12.08 -10.04
N GLU A 108 -16.20 13.37 -10.14
CA GLU A 108 -17.09 14.49 -9.78
C GLU A 108 -18.37 14.50 -10.63
N LYS A 109 -18.26 14.18 -11.93
CA LYS A 109 -19.40 14.07 -12.83
C LYS A 109 -20.31 12.89 -12.51
N ALA A 110 -19.77 11.83 -11.92
CA ALA A 110 -20.53 10.69 -11.38
C ALA A 110 -20.99 10.91 -9.92
N GLU A 111 -20.88 12.14 -9.40
CA GLU A 111 -21.22 12.50 -8.01
C GLU A 111 -20.45 11.68 -6.96
N ILE A 112 -19.27 11.17 -7.34
CA ILE A 112 -18.37 10.45 -6.44
C ILE A 112 -17.50 11.49 -5.73
N PRO A 113 -17.37 11.40 -4.39
CA PRO A 113 -16.55 12.35 -3.66
C PRO A 113 -15.10 12.27 -4.15
N THR A 114 -14.47 13.43 -4.30
CA THR A 114 -13.05 13.60 -4.65
C THR A 114 -12.31 14.51 -3.68
N GLU A 115 -12.98 14.96 -2.61
CA GLU A 115 -12.41 15.81 -1.56
C GLU A 115 -12.91 15.31 -0.20
N LYS A 116 -12.01 15.14 0.77
CA LYS A 116 -12.46 14.96 2.16
C LYS A 116 -13.28 16.20 2.53
N PRO A 117 -14.44 16.06 3.20
CA PRO A 117 -15.12 17.22 3.74
C PRO A 117 -14.09 17.97 4.60
N ALA A 118 -13.83 19.23 4.25
CA ALA A 118 -13.04 20.12 5.08
C ALA A 118 -13.71 20.12 6.45
N GLY A 119 -13.07 19.50 7.44
CA GLY A 119 -13.58 19.45 8.79
C GLY A 119 -13.88 20.86 9.27
N GLN A 120 -15.15 21.08 9.62
CA GLN A 120 -15.57 22.09 10.60
C GLN A 120 -14.90 21.80 11.95
#